data_AF-A0AAU2M8X3-F1
#
_entry.id   AF-A0AAU2M8X3-F1
#
_cell.length_a   1.000
_cell.length_b   1.000
_cell.length_c   1.000
_cell.angle_alpha   90.00
_cell.angle_beta   90.00
_cell.angle_gamma   90.00
#
_symmetry.space_group_name_H-M   'P 1'
#
loop_
_entity.id
_entity.type
_entity.pdbx_description
1 polymer ?
#
loop_
_entity_poly.entity_id
_entity_poly.type
_entity_poly.pdbx_seq_one_letter_code
_entity_poly.pdbx_strand_id
1 'polypeptide(L)'
;MGSASTWARATFGDVAGDLVDVIPACLLRAHARARNGHEGVHTQTLEAYGHGLYAVQYEELAVGLGALEDATPVRLHGRTMVIVADHVIYPIRYAKKNVPVTAARLRRATGFRAELIRRHGPEPMQQMLDLGLDELEESEVHPDLGLLPENIRLVLVAYACSMDQGMMRVEWGSAELRQEDRYLIWHHHEPLPLDGRLTTAL
;
A
#
# COMPACT_ATOMS: atom_id res chain seq x y z
N MET A 1 13.63 -17.19 4.13
CA MET A 1 12.85 -16.44 5.11
C MET A 1 13.61 -15.18 5.44
N GLY A 2 13.11 -14.03 4.99
CA GLY A 2 13.64 -12.75 5.46
C GLY A 2 13.44 -12.62 6.97
N SER A 3 14.46 -12.17 7.70
CA SER A 3 14.25 -11.87 9.12
C SER A 3 13.41 -10.61 9.22
N ALA A 4 12.20 -10.72 9.80
CA ALA A 4 11.39 -9.56 10.15
C ALA A 4 12.17 -8.60 11.05
N SER A 5 12.08 -7.31 10.76
CA SER A 5 12.69 -6.24 11.55
C SER A 5 12.03 -6.10 12.91
N THR A 6 12.63 -5.31 13.79
CA THR A 6 12.02 -4.96 15.09
C THR A 6 10.67 -4.27 14.92
N TRP A 7 10.55 -3.38 13.93
CA TRP A 7 9.28 -2.70 13.65
C TRP A 7 8.23 -3.69 13.15
N ALA A 8 8.57 -4.56 12.19
CA ALA A 8 7.64 -5.53 11.64
C ALA A 8 7.10 -6.47 12.73
N ARG A 9 7.97 -6.96 13.62
CA ARG A 9 7.56 -7.80 14.76
C ARG A 9 6.71 -7.05 15.78
N ALA A 10 6.99 -5.77 16.03
CA ALA A 10 6.16 -4.95 16.91
C ALA A 10 4.78 -4.67 16.31
N THR A 11 4.69 -4.52 14.99
CA THR A 11 3.44 -4.21 14.27
C THR A 11 2.57 -5.45 14.04
N PHE A 12 3.19 -6.59 13.70
CA PHE A 12 2.47 -7.79 13.24
C PHE A 12 2.69 -9.03 14.12
N GLY A 13 3.50 -8.95 15.16
CA GLY A 13 3.79 -10.10 16.03
C GLY A 13 4.45 -11.24 15.27
N ASP A 14 3.96 -12.46 15.50
CA ASP A 14 4.57 -13.70 15.00
C ASP A 14 4.46 -13.86 13.48
N VAL A 15 3.41 -13.31 12.85
CA VAL A 15 3.21 -13.38 11.39
C VAL A 15 4.10 -12.41 10.60
N ALA A 16 4.87 -11.56 11.28
CA ALA A 16 5.75 -10.58 10.64
C ALA A 16 6.74 -11.21 9.66
N GLY A 17 7.28 -12.39 10.01
CA GLY A 17 8.20 -13.13 9.15
C GLY A 17 7.56 -13.58 7.84
N ASP A 18 6.33 -14.11 7.93
CA ASP A 18 5.60 -14.57 6.76
C ASP A 18 5.21 -13.40 5.86
N LEU A 19 4.80 -12.27 6.43
CA LEU A 19 4.44 -11.08 5.66
C LEU A 19 5.61 -10.54 4.82
N VAL A 20 6.83 -10.58 5.36
CA VAL A 20 8.06 -10.13 4.65
C VAL A 20 8.29 -10.92 3.37
N ASP A 21 7.93 -12.21 3.36
CA ASP A 21 8.09 -13.08 2.20
C ASP A 21 6.84 -13.07 1.29
N VAL A 22 5.63 -13.07 1.88
CA VAL A 22 4.35 -13.20 1.16
C VAL A 22 4.02 -11.94 0.36
N ILE A 23 4.17 -10.75 0.95
CA ILE A 23 3.77 -9.49 0.29
C ILE A 23 4.53 -9.27 -1.03
N PRO A 24 5.87 -9.35 -1.08
CA PRO A 24 6.61 -9.21 -2.34
C PRO A 24 6.23 -10.27 -3.36
N ALA A 25 6.07 -11.52 -2.93
CA ALA A 25 5.67 -12.62 -3.80
C ALA A 25 4.30 -12.36 -4.46
N CYS A 26 3.32 -11.86 -3.69
CA CYS A 26 2.02 -11.44 -4.23
C CYS A 26 2.16 -10.32 -5.27
N LEU A 27 2.95 -9.29 -4.98
CA LEU A 27 3.14 -8.17 -5.91
C LEU A 27 3.89 -8.57 -7.19
N LEU A 28 4.84 -9.50 -7.09
CA LEU A 28 5.53 -10.08 -8.25
C LEU A 28 4.57 -10.89 -9.13
N ARG A 29 3.71 -11.73 -8.52
CA ARG A 29 2.66 -12.45 -9.27
C ARG A 29 1.66 -11.49 -9.90
N ALA A 30 1.25 -10.44 -9.19
CA ALA A 30 0.35 -9.41 -9.70
C ALA A 30 0.95 -8.69 -10.92
N HIS A 31 2.24 -8.35 -10.85
CA HIS A 31 2.98 -7.78 -11.98
C HIS A 31 3.01 -8.74 -13.18
N ALA A 32 3.40 -10.01 -12.96
CA ALA A 32 3.45 -11.01 -14.02
C ALA A 32 2.07 -11.24 -14.68
N ARG A 33 1.00 -11.35 -13.89
CA ARG A 33 -0.37 -11.46 -14.39
C ARG A 33 -0.78 -10.26 -15.24
N ALA A 34 -0.50 -9.05 -14.77
CA ALA A 34 -0.82 -7.83 -15.51
C ALA A 34 -0.03 -7.70 -16.81
N ARG A 35 1.25 -8.11 -16.80
CA ARG A 35 2.11 -8.14 -17.98
C ARG A 35 1.59 -9.13 -19.02
N ASN A 36 1.36 -10.38 -18.63
CA ASN A 36 0.83 -11.42 -19.51
C ASN A 36 -0.52 -11.01 -20.11
N GLY A 37 -1.41 -10.43 -19.29
CA GLY A 37 -2.70 -9.91 -19.76
C GLY A 37 -2.55 -8.80 -20.81
N HIS A 38 -1.59 -7.88 -20.62
CA HIS A 38 -1.31 -6.83 -21.60
C HIS A 38 -0.73 -7.38 -22.91
N GLU A 39 0.23 -8.31 -22.81
CA GLU A 39 0.86 -8.95 -23.97
C GLU A 39 -0.18 -9.67 -24.85
N GLY A 40 -1.21 -10.28 -24.26
CA GLY A 40 -2.29 -10.92 -25.02
C GLY A 40 -3.25 -9.96 -25.75
N VAL A 41 -3.36 -8.70 -25.33
CA VAL A 41 -4.25 -7.71 -25.96
C VAL A 41 -3.58 -6.99 -27.15
N HIS A 42 -2.25 -7.02 -27.25
CA HIS A 42 -1.47 -6.42 -28.34
C HIS A 42 -1.79 -4.94 -28.64
N THR A 43 -2.23 -4.18 -27.64
CA THR A 43 -2.43 -2.73 -27.76
C THR A 43 -1.13 -1.98 -27.55
N GLN A 44 -0.99 -0.82 -28.21
CA GLN A 44 0.13 0.09 -28.00
C GLN A 44 0.03 0.88 -26.70
N THR A 45 -1.17 1.01 -26.12
CA THR A 45 -1.38 1.75 -24.87
C THR A 45 -1.15 0.84 -23.65
N LEU A 46 -0.50 1.36 -22.60
CA LEU A 46 -0.32 0.63 -21.34
C LEU A 46 -1.59 0.58 -20.46
N GLU A 47 -2.78 0.80 -21.04
CA GLU A 47 -4.04 0.81 -20.31
C GLU A 47 -4.38 -0.58 -19.78
N ALA A 48 -4.27 -1.62 -20.62
CA ALA A 48 -4.51 -3.00 -20.19
C ALA A 48 -3.57 -3.41 -19.05
N TYR A 49 -2.28 -3.05 -19.14
CA TYR A 49 -1.31 -3.29 -18.06
C TYR A 49 -1.66 -2.52 -16.79
N GLY A 50 -1.95 -1.22 -16.90
CA GLY A 50 -2.22 -0.36 -15.74
C GLY A 50 -3.49 -0.74 -14.98
N HIS A 51 -4.59 -0.96 -15.71
CA HIS A 51 -5.86 -1.38 -15.12
C HIS A 51 -5.81 -2.82 -14.61
N GLY A 52 -5.16 -3.72 -15.37
CA GLY A 52 -4.91 -5.09 -14.94
C GLY A 52 -4.15 -5.12 -13.62
N LEU A 53 -2.99 -4.47 -13.55
CA LEU A 53 -2.17 -4.40 -12.34
C LEU A 53 -2.94 -3.83 -11.14
N TYR A 54 -3.74 -2.78 -11.37
CA TYR A 54 -4.54 -2.19 -10.30
C TYR A 54 -5.57 -3.16 -9.72
N ALA A 55 -6.15 -4.04 -10.54
CA ALA A 55 -7.09 -5.06 -10.08
C ALA A 55 -6.36 -6.23 -9.40
N VAL A 56 -5.39 -6.83 -10.08
CA VAL A 56 -4.78 -8.09 -9.64
C VAL A 56 -3.87 -7.93 -8.41
N GLN A 57 -3.34 -6.74 -8.12
CA GLN A 57 -2.60 -6.50 -6.87
C GLN A 57 -3.45 -6.83 -5.63
N TYR A 58 -4.74 -6.50 -5.64
CA TYR A 58 -5.63 -6.76 -4.51
C TYR A 58 -6.01 -8.23 -4.46
N GLU A 59 -6.21 -8.87 -5.62
CA GLU A 59 -6.52 -10.30 -5.70
C GLU A 59 -5.37 -11.15 -5.17
N GLU A 60 -4.13 -10.87 -5.62
CA GLU A 60 -2.95 -11.62 -5.18
C GLU A 60 -2.66 -11.42 -3.69
N LEU A 61 -2.83 -10.20 -3.17
CA LEU A 61 -2.69 -9.94 -1.74
C LEU A 61 -3.80 -10.62 -0.94
N ALA A 62 -5.05 -10.58 -1.41
CA ALA A 62 -6.16 -11.26 -0.74
C ALA A 62 -5.94 -12.77 -0.64
N VAL A 63 -5.46 -13.40 -1.73
CA VAL A 63 -5.13 -14.83 -1.75
C VAL A 63 -3.93 -15.15 -0.85
N GLY A 64 -2.84 -14.39 -0.98
CA GLY A 64 -1.60 -14.69 -0.24
C GLY A 64 -1.71 -14.42 1.26
N LEU A 65 -2.32 -13.30 1.64
CA LEU A 65 -2.47 -12.93 3.05
C LEU A 65 -3.60 -13.70 3.72
N GLY A 66 -4.66 -14.08 2.99
CA GLY A 66 -5.79 -14.83 3.54
C GLY A 66 -5.45 -16.25 4.00
N ALA A 67 -4.23 -16.73 3.74
CA ALA A 67 -3.72 -18.00 4.25
C ALA A 67 -3.02 -17.88 5.62
N LEU A 68 -2.80 -16.65 6.11
CA LEU A 68 -2.18 -16.41 7.41
C LEU A 68 -3.20 -16.54 8.54
N GLU A 69 -2.71 -16.93 9.72
CA GLU A 69 -3.49 -16.86 10.96
C GLU A 69 -3.87 -15.39 11.22
N ASP A 70 -5.09 -15.16 11.73
CA ASP A 70 -5.68 -13.83 11.99
C ASP A 70 -5.88 -12.90 10.78
N ALA A 71 -5.75 -13.41 9.55
CA ALA A 71 -6.08 -12.64 8.35
C ALA A 71 -7.60 -12.51 8.16
N THR A 72 -8.11 -11.28 8.17
CA THR A 72 -9.53 -10.99 7.93
C THR A 72 -9.73 -10.26 6.61
N PRO A 73 -10.40 -10.88 5.61
CA PRO A 73 -10.72 -10.18 4.37
C PRO A 73 -11.83 -9.15 4.59
N VAL A 74 -11.63 -7.93 4.06
CA VAL A 74 -12.61 -6.85 4.09
C VAL A 74 -12.85 -6.28 2.69
N ARG A 75 -14.12 -6.07 2.33
CA ARG A 75 -14.49 -5.52 1.02
C ARG A 75 -14.61 -4.01 1.12
N LEU A 76 -13.68 -3.29 0.50
CA LEU A 76 -13.62 -1.83 0.50
C LEU A 76 -13.47 -1.31 -0.94
N HIS A 77 -14.33 -0.38 -1.32
CA HIS A 77 -14.36 0.30 -2.62
C HIS A 77 -14.29 -0.70 -3.79
N GLY A 78 -15.10 -1.76 -3.70
CA GLY A 78 -15.17 -2.83 -4.69
C GLY A 78 -13.91 -3.71 -4.79
N ARG A 79 -13.04 -3.71 -3.78
CA ARG A 79 -11.82 -4.52 -3.71
C ARG A 79 -11.72 -5.26 -2.38
N THR A 80 -11.15 -6.46 -2.40
CA THR A 80 -10.88 -7.20 -1.17
C THR A 80 -9.50 -6.80 -0.68
N MET A 81 -9.45 -6.23 0.51
CA MET A 81 -8.23 -5.94 1.26
C MET A 81 -8.16 -6.93 2.43
N VAL A 82 -7.01 -7.02 3.09
CA VAL A 82 -6.82 -7.93 4.21
C VAL A 82 -6.34 -7.15 5.42
N ILE A 83 -7.00 -7.40 6.54
CA ILE A 83 -6.57 -6.96 7.86
C ILE A 83 -5.71 -8.07 8.45
N VAL A 84 -4.52 -7.73 8.92
CA VAL A 84 -3.61 -8.65 9.64
C VAL A 84 -3.13 -7.93 10.88
N ALA A 85 -3.31 -8.55 12.06
CA ALA A 85 -2.94 -7.97 13.34
C ALA A 85 -3.42 -6.51 13.52
N ASP A 86 -4.73 -6.26 13.30
CA ASP A 86 -5.37 -4.93 13.35
C ASP A 86 -4.87 -3.89 12.33
N HIS A 87 -4.12 -4.31 11.30
CA HIS A 87 -3.63 -3.43 10.24
C HIS A 87 -4.22 -3.80 8.89
N VAL A 88 -4.86 -2.85 8.21
CA VAL A 88 -5.22 -2.98 6.79
C VAL A 88 -3.95 -2.90 5.95
N ILE A 89 -3.70 -3.92 5.15
CA ILE A 89 -2.60 -3.93 4.18
C ILE A 89 -3.08 -3.30 2.87
N TYR A 90 -2.50 -2.15 2.51
CA TYR A 90 -2.96 -1.37 1.36
C TYR A 90 -1.87 -1.15 0.29
N PRO A 91 -1.99 -1.74 -0.90
CA PRO A 91 -0.98 -1.58 -1.96
C PRO A 91 -1.10 -0.25 -2.70
N ILE A 92 0.04 0.40 -2.95
CA ILE A 92 0.13 1.60 -3.78
C ILE A 92 1.30 1.55 -4.74
N ARG A 93 1.00 1.55 -6.05
CA ARG A 93 2.01 1.85 -7.08
C ARG A 93 2.31 3.34 -7.07
N TYR A 94 3.42 3.75 -6.48
CA TYR A 94 3.77 5.17 -6.36
C TYR A 94 4.64 5.66 -7.53
N ALA A 95 5.39 4.78 -8.19
CA ALA A 95 6.28 5.16 -9.28
C ALA A 95 6.34 4.15 -10.44
N LYS A 96 6.71 4.67 -11.61
CA LYS A 96 7.06 3.88 -12.81
C LYS A 96 8.57 3.78 -13.05
N LYS A 97 9.37 4.34 -12.15
CA LYS A 97 10.84 4.40 -12.20
C LYS A 97 11.38 4.04 -10.83
N ASN A 98 12.65 3.62 -10.74
CA ASN A 98 13.32 3.38 -9.47
C ASN A 98 13.66 4.72 -8.80
N VAL A 99 12.74 5.22 -7.98
CA VAL A 99 12.88 6.43 -7.15
C VAL A 99 12.53 6.07 -5.70
N PRO A 100 13.11 6.74 -4.69
CA PRO A 100 12.88 6.38 -3.29
C PRO A 100 11.40 6.53 -2.90
N VAL A 101 10.95 5.76 -1.90
CA VAL A 101 9.56 5.81 -1.42
C VAL A 101 9.18 7.16 -0.82
N THR A 102 10.15 7.94 -0.36
CA THR A 102 9.95 9.32 0.12
C THR A 102 9.50 10.29 -0.99
N ALA A 103 9.61 9.91 -2.27
CA ALA A 103 9.01 10.65 -3.38
C ALA A 103 7.54 10.25 -3.66
N ALA A 104 6.98 9.31 -2.89
CA ALA A 104 5.63 8.82 -3.09
C ALA A 104 4.59 9.92 -2.86
N ARG A 105 3.65 10.00 -3.80
CA ARG A 105 2.53 10.93 -3.76
C ARG A 105 1.28 10.32 -4.38
N LEU A 106 0.12 10.66 -3.84
CA LEU A 106 -1.15 10.28 -4.43
C LEU A 106 -1.40 11.01 -5.75
N ARG A 107 -2.26 10.43 -6.58
CA ARG A 107 -2.74 11.12 -7.80
C ARG A 107 -3.63 12.32 -7.44
N ARG A 108 -4.44 12.19 -6.38
CA ARG A 108 -5.34 13.22 -5.83
C ARG A 108 -5.27 13.16 -4.31
N ALA A 109 -5.42 14.30 -3.64
CA ALA A 109 -5.49 14.42 -2.19
C ALA A 109 -6.93 14.21 -1.66
N THR A 110 -7.79 13.59 -2.45
CA THR A 110 -9.23 13.42 -2.20
C THR A 110 -9.69 12.02 -2.61
N GLY A 111 -10.86 11.63 -2.10
CA GLY A 111 -11.51 10.34 -2.32
C GLY A 111 -10.91 9.21 -1.48
N PHE A 112 -11.43 8.00 -1.71
CA PHE A 112 -11.20 6.82 -0.87
C PHE A 112 -9.76 6.63 -0.37
N ARG A 113 -8.75 6.76 -1.24
CA ARG A 113 -7.34 6.54 -0.82
C ARG A 113 -6.86 7.59 0.17
N ALA A 114 -7.21 8.85 -0.07
CA ALA A 114 -6.80 9.95 0.78
C ALA A 114 -7.50 9.86 2.14
N GLU A 115 -8.80 9.55 2.14
CA GLU A 115 -9.58 9.36 3.36
C GLU A 115 -9.13 8.13 4.17
N LEU A 116 -8.83 7.01 3.52
CA LEU A 116 -8.27 5.82 4.18
C LEU A 116 -6.96 6.15 4.91
N ILE A 117 -6.06 6.90 4.27
CA ILE A 117 -4.78 7.30 4.86
C ILE A 117 -5.00 8.30 6.00
N ARG A 118 -5.87 9.29 5.84
CA ARG A 118 -6.14 10.28 6.89
C ARG A 118 -6.80 9.66 8.12
N ARG A 119 -7.68 8.69 7.95
CA ARG A 119 -8.45 8.08 9.06
C ARG A 119 -7.67 6.99 9.79
N HIS A 120 -6.93 6.15 9.06
CA HIS A 120 -6.28 4.96 9.62
C HIS A 120 -4.75 5.02 9.58
N GLY A 121 -4.16 6.03 8.94
CA GLY A 121 -2.74 6.31 9.01
C GLY A 121 -2.30 6.86 10.37
N PRO A 122 -0.99 7.14 10.55
CA PRO A 122 -0.49 7.81 11.73
C PRO A 122 -0.99 9.27 11.79
N GLU A 123 -1.02 9.82 13.00
CA GLU A 123 -1.30 11.23 13.24
C GLU A 123 -0.27 12.14 12.55
N PRO A 124 -0.68 13.32 12.04
CA PRO A 124 0.24 14.29 11.44
C PRO A 124 1.45 14.63 12.33
N MET A 125 2.69 14.50 11.80
CA MET A 125 3.93 14.86 12.50
C MET A 125 4.01 16.36 12.80
N GLN A 126 3.45 17.17 11.91
CA GLN A 126 3.33 18.61 12.09
C GLN A 126 1.87 18.92 12.40
N GLN A 127 1.60 19.28 13.65
CA GLN A 127 0.30 19.84 14.02
C GLN A 127 0.14 21.19 13.30
N MET A 128 -1.03 21.42 12.70
CA MET A 128 -1.36 22.71 12.10
C MET A 128 -1.12 23.82 13.13
N LEU A 129 -0.47 24.90 12.71
CA LEU A 129 -0.74 26.19 13.32
C LEU A 129 -2.20 26.49 13.03
N ASP A 130 -3.06 26.41 14.05
CA ASP A 130 -4.46 26.81 13.94
C ASP A 130 -4.51 28.32 13.71
N LEU A 131 -4.61 28.71 12.43
CA LEU A 131 -4.71 30.10 11.99
C LEU A 131 -6.15 30.61 11.98
N GLY A 132 -7.11 29.87 12.54
CA GLY A 132 -8.52 30.28 12.59
C GLY A 132 -9.14 30.51 11.20
N LEU A 133 -8.67 29.78 10.19
CA LEU A 133 -9.29 29.77 8.86
C LEU A 133 -10.33 28.65 8.86
N ASP A 134 -11.60 29.05 8.92
CA ASP A 134 -12.78 28.18 9.03
C ASP A 134 -12.78 27.02 8.01
N GLU A 135 -13.12 25.85 8.55
CA GLU A 135 -13.81 24.71 7.94
C GLU A 135 -13.38 24.33 6.51
N LEU A 136 -12.31 23.53 6.42
CA LEU A 136 -12.13 22.64 5.28
C LEU A 136 -13.32 21.69 5.23
N GLU A 137 -14.15 21.85 4.20
CA GLU A 137 -15.31 21.03 3.83
C GLU A 137 -15.23 19.61 4.40
N GLU A 138 -16.24 19.23 5.20
CA GLU A 138 -16.49 17.84 5.57
C GLU A 138 -16.60 17.01 4.28
N SER A 139 -15.47 16.48 3.81
CA SER A 139 -15.43 15.54 2.71
C SER A 139 -16.28 14.36 3.16
N GLU A 140 -17.44 14.14 2.51
CA GLU A 140 -18.31 13.00 2.77
C GLU A 140 -17.45 11.74 2.86
N VAL A 141 -17.32 11.20 4.07
CA VAL A 141 -16.50 10.03 4.33
C VAL A 141 -17.04 8.89 3.48
N HIS A 142 -16.19 8.30 2.65
CA HIS A 142 -16.60 7.20 1.80
C HIS A 142 -17.25 6.09 2.65
N PRO A 143 -18.48 5.63 2.33
CA PRO A 143 -19.27 4.77 3.21
C PRO A 143 -18.55 3.48 3.61
N ASP A 144 -17.78 2.91 2.68
CA ASP A 144 -16.99 1.70 2.94
C ASP A 144 -15.96 1.87 4.08
N LEU A 145 -15.50 3.09 4.38
CA LEU A 145 -14.60 3.31 5.51
C LEU A 145 -15.29 3.09 6.86
N GLY A 146 -16.62 3.19 6.92
CA GLY A 146 -17.40 2.81 8.10
C GLY A 146 -17.43 1.31 8.36
N LEU A 147 -16.97 0.48 7.42
CA LEU A 147 -16.83 -0.96 7.60
C LEU A 147 -15.56 -1.34 8.38
N LEU A 148 -14.61 -0.41 8.52
CA LEU A 148 -13.40 -0.62 9.30
C LEU A 148 -13.62 -0.22 10.76
N PRO A 149 -13.26 -1.08 11.74
CA PRO A 149 -13.22 -0.68 13.14
C PRO A 149 -12.34 0.56 13.35
N GLU A 150 -12.71 1.42 14.29
CA GLU A 150 -12.02 2.70 14.54
C GLU A 150 -10.55 2.52 14.97
N ASN A 151 -10.25 1.41 15.64
CA ASN A 151 -8.91 1.08 16.12
C ASN A 151 -8.01 0.46 15.03
N ILE A 152 -8.55 0.15 13.84
CA ILE A 152 -7.73 -0.37 12.74
C ILE A 152 -6.72 0.68 12.29
N ARG A 153 -5.50 0.23 12.08
CA ARG A 153 -4.40 1.03 11.54
C ARG A 153 -4.12 0.65 10.09
N LEU A 154 -3.38 1.51 9.40
CA LEU A 154 -3.04 1.33 7.99
C LEU A 154 -1.55 1.06 7.82
N VAL A 155 -1.22 0.01 7.07
CA VAL A 155 0.12 -0.19 6.53
C VAL A 155 0.06 -0.04 5.01
N LEU A 156 0.81 0.93 4.51
CA LEU A 156 0.98 1.13 3.07
C LEU A 156 2.06 0.17 2.57
N VAL A 157 1.75 -0.56 1.51
CA VAL A 157 2.73 -1.34 0.74
C VAL A 157 3.00 -0.58 -0.55
N ALA A 158 4.01 0.27 -0.52
CA ALA A 158 4.38 1.14 -1.62
C ALA A 158 5.38 0.45 -2.55
N TYR A 159 5.06 0.41 -3.84
CA TYR A 159 5.93 -0.24 -4.81
C TYR A 159 6.14 0.58 -6.09
N ALA A 160 7.33 0.42 -6.67
CA ALA A 160 7.71 1.00 -7.95
C ALA A 160 7.88 -0.13 -8.98
N CYS A 161 7.13 -0.04 -10.07
CA CYS A 161 7.24 -1.00 -11.17
C CYS A 161 6.91 -0.38 -12.51
N SER A 162 7.39 -0.98 -13.58
CA SER A 162 6.99 -0.68 -14.96
C SER A 162 6.79 -1.97 -15.75
N MET A 163 6.20 -1.85 -16.94
CA MET A 163 6.05 -3.01 -17.81
C MET A 163 7.44 -3.55 -18.16
N ASP A 164 8.35 -2.66 -18.58
CA ASP A 164 9.67 -3.02 -19.10
C ASP A 164 10.67 -3.45 -18.01
N GLN A 165 10.70 -2.75 -16.87
CA GLN A 165 11.71 -2.98 -15.82
C GLN A 165 11.25 -3.92 -14.71
N GLY A 166 10.00 -4.40 -14.76
CA GLY A 166 9.49 -5.26 -13.69
C GLY A 166 9.24 -4.50 -12.38
N MET A 167 9.21 -5.26 -11.28
CA MET A 167 9.20 -4.74 -9.93
C MET A 167 10.61 -4.26 -9.56
N MET A 168 10.75 -2.98 -9.21
CA MET A 168 12.06 -2.39 -8.87
C MET A 168 12.24 -2.17 -7.38
N ARG A 169 11.14 -1.91 -6.66
CA ARG A 169 11.16 -1.58 -5.24
C ARG A 169 9.81 -1.90 -4.62
N VAL A 170 9.85 -2.48 -3.43
CA VAL A 170 8.70 -2.63 -2.54
C VAL A 170 9.17 -2.21 -1.16
N GLU A 171 8.44 -1.29 -0.56
CA GLU A 171 8.63 -0.86 0.82
C GLU A 171 7.28 -0.88 1.50
N TRP A 172 7.29 -1.09 2.82
CA TRP A 172 6.09 -0.98 3.62
C TRP A 172 6.31 -0.07 4.82
N GLY A 173 5.22 0.40 5.41
CA GLY A 173 5.29 1.22 6.61
C GLY A 173 4.05 2.06 6.85
N SER A 174 4.19 2.96 7.81
CA SER A 174 3.18 3.95 8.18
C SER A 174 3.52 5.31 7.56
N ALA A 175 2.54 5.91 6.90
CA ALA A 175 2.68 7.24 6.35
C ALA A 175 1.38 8.02 6.49
N GLU A 176 1.52 9.30 6.83
CA GLU A 176 0.43 10.26 6.75
C GLU A 176 0.34 10.83 5.33
N LEU A 177 -0.84 11.32 4.97
CA LEU A 177 -1.02 12.16 3.80
C LEU A 177 -0.90 13.63 4.23
N ARG A 178 0.11 14.33 3.72
CA ARG A 178 0.28 15.77 4.02
C ARG A 178 -0.97 16.54 3.59
N GLN A 179 -1.55 17.32 4.51
CA GLN A 179 -2.84 17.97 4.32
C GLN A 179 -2.85 18.94 3.13
N GLU A 180 -1.78 19.71 2.98
CA GLU A 180 -1.65 20.77 1.97
C GLU A 180 -1.50 20.23 0.53
N ASP A 181 -1.10 18.97 0.36
CA ASP A 181 -0.84 18.43 -0.96
C ASP A 181 -1.06 16.91 -1.08
N ARG A 182 -0.29 16.26 -1.96
CA ARG A 182 -0.46 14.86 -2.34
C ARG A 182 0.65 13.96 -1.81
N TYR A 183 1.64 14.50 -1.09
CA TYR A 183 2.81 13.72 -0.68
C TYR A 183 2.51 12.87 0.55
N LEU A 184 3.14 11.71 0.59
CA LEU A 184 3.15 10.86 1.77
C LEU A 184 4.38 11.22 2.61
N ILE A 185 4.15 11.47 3.90
CA ILE A 185 5.24 11.63 4.88
C ILE A 185 5.32 10.32 5.66
N TRP A 186 6.45 9.62 5.50
CA TRP A 186 6.67 8.32 6.11
C TRP A 186 7.17 8.50 7.55
N HIS A 187 6.40 8.01 8.51
CA HIS A 187 6.81 7.93 9.92
C HIS A 187 7.79 6.78 10.13
N HIS A 188 7.51 5.67 9.46
CA HIS A 188 8.39 4.54 9.34
C HIS A 188 8.23 3.95 7.94
N HIS A 189 9.34 3.54 7.33
CA HIS A 189 9.32 2.68 6.16
C HIS A 189 10.56 1.80 6.16
N GLU A 190 10.42 0.60 5.60
CA GLU A 190 11.52 -0.31 5.39
C GLU A 190 11.32 -1.14 4.12
N PRO A 191 12.42 -1.56 3.46
CA PRO A 191 12.33 -2.34 2.23
C PRO A 191 11.87 -3.76 2.49
N LEU A 192 11.05 -4.28 1.59
CA LEU A 192 10.73 -5.70 1.51
C LEU A 192 11.60 -6.38 0.44
N PRO A 193 12.13 -7.58 0.70
CA PRO A 193 13.05 -8.26 -0.20
C PRO A 193 12.33 -8.72 -1.47
N LEU A 194 12.83 -8.32 -2.64
CA LEU A 194 12.30 -8.78 -3.94
C LEU A 194 12.81 -10.15 -4.36
N ASP A 195 14.00 -10.54 -3.88
CA ASP A 195 14.70 -11.75 -4.30
C ASP A 195 14.89 -12.76 -3.14
N GLY A 196 14.10 -12.64 -2.07
CA GLY A 196 14.30 -13.41 -0.84
C GLY A 196 15.60 -13.08 -0.09
N ARG A 197 16.29 -12.01 -0.50
CA ARG A 197 17.47 -11.44 0.17
C ARG A 197 17.18 -9.98 0.49
N LEU A 198 17.39 -9.58 1.75
CA LEU A 198 17.35 -8.18 2.14
C LEU A 198 18.43 -7.43 1.37
N THR A 199 18.02 -6.51 0.49
CA THR A 199 18.93 -5.50 -0.04
C THR A 199 19.15 -4.49 1.08
N THR A 200 20.28 -4.61 1.77
CA THR A 200 20.74 -3.58 2.71
C THR A 200 20.87 -2.29 1.91
N ALA A 201 20.04 -1.29 2.21
CA ALA A 201 20.21 0.04 1.66
C ALA A 201 21.57 0.59 2.13
N LEU A 202 22.42 0.99 1.18
CA LEU A 202 23.61 1.81 1.43
C LEU A 202 23.21 3.27 1.60
#